data_AF-A0A1E3VGG8-F1
#
_entry.id   AF-A0A1E3VGG8-F1
#
_cell.length_a   1.000
_cell.length_b   1.000
_cell.length_c   1.000
_cell.angle_alpha   90.00
_cell.angle_beta   90.00
_cell.angle_gamma   90.00
#
_symmetry.space_group_name_H-M   'P 1'
#
loop_
_entity.id
_entity.type
_entity.pdbx_description
1 polymer ?
#
loop_
_entity_poly.entity_id
_entity_poly.type
_entity_poly.pdbx_seq_one_letter_code
_entity_poly.pdbx_strand_id
1 'polypeptide(L)' 'MLKPDLPDQRLSLLETLAAYTRSSAWVEFMEDRKGMLKPGYLADVVVLSGDIEAVPFIQLATLRPMMTVCDGRSTYET' A
#
# COMPACT_ATOMS: atom_id res chain seq x y z
N MET A 1 24.93 -7.66 -2.17
CA MET A 1 24.22 -8.90 -1.79
C MET A 1 24.33 -9.07 -0.28
N LEU A 2 23.28 -9.56 0.39
CA LEU A 2 23.33 -9.91 1.81
C LEU A 2 24.39 -10.99 2.06
N LYS A 3 24.94 -11.07 3.28
CA LYS A 3 25.85 -12.17 3.64
C LYS A 3 25.12 -13.52 3.51
N PRO A 4 25.82 -14.62 3.14
CA PRO A 4 25.20 -15.92 2.88
C PRO A 4 24.44 -16.53 4.05
N ASP A 5 24.73 -16.10 5.28
CA ASP A 5 24.18 -16.58 6.55
C ASP A 5 23.00 -15.75 7.07
N LEU A 6 22.56 -14.73 6.33
CA LEU A 6 21.44 -13.89 6.74
C LEU A 6 20.12 -14.37 6.13
N PRO A 7 19.02 -14.32 6.90
CA PRO A 7 17.69 -14.62 6.37
C PRO A 7 17.29 -13.60 5.31
N ASP A 8 16.47 -14.05 4.35
CA ASP A 8 15.84 -13.15 3.38
C ASP A 8 14.82 -12.27 4.10
N GLN A 9 15.07 -10.95 4.08
CA GLN A 9 14.22 -9.94 4.72
C GLN A 9 13.16 -9.38 3.78
N ARG A 10 13.06 -9.91 2.55
CA ARG A 10 12.02 -9.48 1.60
C ARG A 10 10.66 -9.95 2.08
N LEU A 11 9.71 -9.03 2.06
CA LEU A 11 8.30 -9.32 2.31
C LEU A 11 7.62 -9.82 1.03
N SER A 12 6.61 -10.65 1.19
CA SER A 12 5.65 -10.91 0.12
C SER A 12 4.87 -9.63 -0.24
N LEU A 13 4.18 -9.65 -1.38
CA LEU A 13 3.35 -8.52 -1.81
C LEU A 13 2.27 -8.18 -0.76
N LEU A 14 1.54 -9.18 -0.27
CA LEU A 14 0.47 -8.94 0.70
C LEU A 14 0.99 -8.48 2.07
N GLU A 15 2.14 -8.97 2.51
CA GLU A 15 2.81 -8.46 3.72
C GLU A 15 3.24 -7.00 3.53
N THR A 16 3.75 -6.65 2.35
CA THR A 16 4.13 -5.28 2.01
C THR A 16 2.91 -4.35 1.99
N LEU A 17 1.82 -4.76 1.33
CA LEU A 17 0.58 -3.99 1.29
C LEU A 17 0.00 -3.78 2.70
N ALA A 18 -0.03 -4.82 3.53
CA ALA A 18 -0.45 -4.70 4.92
C ALA A 18 0.47 -3.77 5.72
N ALA A 19 1.80 -3.89 5.54
CA ALA A 19 2.80 -3.05 6.20
C ALA A 19 2.56 -1.57 5.93
N TYR A 20 2.30 -1.19 4.67
CA TYR A 20 2.06 0.19 4.24
C TYR A 20 0.62 0.69 4.43
N THR A 21 -0.30 -0.14 4.94
CA THR A 21 -1.71 0.23 5.14
C THR A 21 -2.15 -0.02 6.59
N ARG A 22 -2.78 -1.17 6.86
CA ARG A 22 -3.37 -1.50 8.16
C ARG A 22 -2.33 -1.55 9.29
N SER A 23 -1.12 -2.04 9.03
CA SER A 23 -0.09 -2.17 10.05
C SER A 23 0.50 -0.81 10.40
N SER A 24 0.74 0.07 9.42
CA SER A 24 1.08 1.47 9.67
C SER A 24 0.00 2.19 10.48
N ALA A 25 -1.28 1.98 10.14
CA ALA A 25 -2.37 2.58 10.89
C ALA A 25 -2.37 2.15 12.37
N TRP A 26 -2.10 0.87 12.66
CA TRP A 26 -1.97 0.37 14.02
C TRP A 26 -0.76 0.97 14.76
N VAL A 27 0.40 1.09 14.11
CA VAL A 27 1.60 1.73 14.69
C VAL A 27 1.32 3.19 15.08
N GLU A 28 0.42 3.86 14.37
CA GLU A 28 -0.01 5.23 14.63
C GLU A 28 -1.22 5.33 15.58
N PHE A 29 -1.71 4.21 16.14
CA PHE A 29 -2.94 4.15 16.96
C PHE A 29 -4.20 4.67 16.24
N MET A 30 -4.30 4.37 14.93
CA MET A 30 -5.36 4.83 14.03
C MET A 30 -6.04 3.65 13.31
N GLU A 31 -5.91 2.43 13.83
CA GLU A 31 -6.45 1.20 13.24
C GLU A 31 -7.99 1.16 13.19
N ASP A 32 -8.66 1.96 14.01
CA ASP A 32 -10.12 2.16 14.03
C ASP A 32 -10.58 3.30 13.09
N ARG A 33 -9.63 3.99 12.44
CA ARG A 33 -9.89 5.18 11.62
C ARG A 33 -9.45 5.06 10.16
N LYS A 34 -8.33 4.40 9.86
CA LYS A 34 -7.75 4.32 8.50
C LYS A 34 -6.99 3.01 8.23
N GLY A 35 -6.44 2.90 7.02
CA GLY A 35 -5.60 1.76 6.60
C GLY A 35 -6.37 0.54 6.06
N MET A 36 -7.71 0.63 5.96
CA MET A 36 -8.58 -0.38 5.36
C MET A 36 -9.75 0.28 4.63
N LEU A 37 -10.20 -0.34 3.54
CA LEU A 37 -11.43 0.05 2.85
C LEU A 37 -12.64 -0.53 3.61
N LYS A 38 -13.22 0.27 4.50
CA LYS A 38 -14.32 -0.16 5.38
C LYS A 38 -15.27 1.02 5.66
N PRO A 39 -16.60 0.81 5.70
CA PRO A 39 -17.53 1.86 6.10
C PRO A 39 -17.17 2.47 7.46
N GLY A 40 -17.21 3.80 7.56
CA GLY A 40 -16.86 4.56 8.77
C GLY A 40 -15.38 4.94 8.89
N TYR A 41 -14.51 4.47 7.99
CA TYR A 41 -13.09 4.85 7.96
C TYR A 41 -12.89 6.10 7.09
N LEU A 42 -11.74 6.75 7.26
CA LEU A 42 -11.30 7.84 6.37
C LEU A 42 -11.27 7.35 4.92
N ALA A 43 -11.75 8.18 4.01
CA ALA A 43 -11.71 7.92 2.57
C ALA A 43 -10.33 8.26 2.01
N ASP A 44 -9.31 7.55 2.50
CA ASP A 44 -7.92 7.64 2.06
C ASP A 44 -7.61 6.47 1.12
N VAL A 45 -7.49 6.74 -0.19
CA VAL A 45 -7.34 5.71 -1.22
C VAL A 45 -6.37 6.16 -2.30
N VAL A 46 -5.56 5.22 -2.80
CA VAL A 46 -4.76 5.40 -4.02
C VAL A 46 -5.26 4.43 -5.07
N VAL A 47 -5.58 4.94 -6.26
CA VAL A 47 -5.90 4.13 -7.44
C VAL A 47 -4.63 3.96 -8.26
N LEU A 48 -4.23 2.73 -8.56
CA LEU A 48 -3.05 2.42 -9.35
C LEU A 48 -3.41 2.27 -10.84
N SER A 49 -2.44 2.50 -11.72
CA SER A 49 -2.55 2.34 -13.17
C SER A 49 -2.71 0.89 -13.65
N GLY A 50 -2.81 -0.07 -12.73
CA GLY A 50 -2.95 -1.48 -13.02
C GLY A 50 -3.10 -2.32 -11.75
N ASP A 51 -3.39 -3.61 -11.96
CA ASP A 51 -3.52 -4.59 -10.87
C ASP A 51 -2.13 -5.00 -10.36
N ILE A 52 -1.84 -4.62 -9.11
CA ILE A 52 -0.55 -4.90 -8.47
C ILE A 52 -0.32 -6.39 -8.20
N GLU A 53 -1.37 -7.20 -8.10
CA GLU A 53 -1.26 -8.66 -7.87
C GLU A 53 -0.97 -9.41 -9.18
N ALA A 54 -1.40 -8.87 -10.32
CA ALA A 54 -1.19 -9.48 -11.64
C ALA A 54 0.10 -9.03 -12.33
N VAL A 55 0.70 -7.90 -11.93
CA VAL A 55 1.92 -7.37 -12.56
C VAL A 55 3.16 -8.18 -12.15
N PRO A 56 4.00 -8.61 -13.10
CA PRO A 56 5.26 -9.28 -12.78
C PRO A 56 6.16 -8.41 -11.91
N PHE A 57 6.88 -9.01 -10.94
CA PHE A 57 7.75 -8.29 -10.01
C PHE A 57 8.71 -7.28 -10.70
N ILE A 58 9.31 -7.68 -11.83
CA ILE A 58 10.25 -6.84 -12.58
C ILE A 58 9.60 -5.58 -13.18
N GLN A 59 8.27 -5.57 -13.30
CA GLN A 59 7.46 -4.47 -13.83
C GLN A 59 6.72 -3.70 -12.73
N LEU A 60 6.78 -4.08 -11.46
CA LEU A 60 6.09 -3.35 -10.38
C LEU A 60 6.47 -1.86 -10.36
N ALA A 61 7.72 -1.55 -10.69
CA ALA A 61 8.22 -0.18 -10.80
C ALA A 61 7.65 0.61 -11.99
N THR A 62 6.74 0.05 -12.80
CA THR A 62 6.00 0.78 -13.86
C THR A 62 4.60 1.20 -13.43
N LEU A 63 4.06 0.64 -12.34
CA LEU A 63 2.78 1.08 -11.78
C LEU A 63 2.89 2.50 -11.22
N ARG A 64 1.88 3.32 -11.47
CA ARG A 64 1.81 4.70 -11.01
C ARG A 64 0.47 4.97 -10.33
N PRO A 65 0.40 5.89 -9.36
CA PRO A 65 -0.88 6.39 -8.89
C PRO A 65 -1.57 7.14 -10.06
N MET A 66 -2.81 6.77 -10.35
CA MET A 66 -3.70 7.49 -11.28
C MET A 66 -4.50 8.56 -10.55
N MET A 67 -4.81 8.30 -9.28
CA MET A 67 -5.56 9.19 -8.41
C MET A 67 -5.17 8.94 -6.96
N THR A 68 -5.09 10.01 -6.17
CA THR A 68 -4.99 9.94 -4.71
C THR A 68 -6.15 10.72 -4.10
N VAL A 69 -6.87 10.07 -3.19
CA VAL A 69 -7.93 10.67 -2.39
C VAL A 69 -7.46 10.73 -0.95
N CYS A 70 -7.55 11.90 -0.33
CA CYS A 70 -7.29 12.10 1.09
C CYS A 70 -8.51 12.74 1.73
N ASP A 71 -9.02 12.15 2.81
CA ASP A 71 -10.22 12.59 3.53
C ASP A 71 -11.40 12.87 2.58
N GLY A 72 -11.60 11.98 1.60
CA GLY A 72 -12.67 12.07 0.61
C GLY A 72 -12.49 13.14 -0.47
N ARG A 73 -11.33 13.81 -0.52
CA ARG A 73 -11.01 14.81 -1.55
C ARG A 73 -9.91 14.30 -2.47
N SER A 74 -10.11 14.43 -3.78
CA SER A 74 -9.03 14.16 -4.74
C SER A 74 -7.91 15.19 -4.54
N THR A 75 -6.70 14.72 -4.24
CA THR A 75 -5.50 15.54 -4.03
C THR A 75 -4.50 15.39 -5.17
N TYR A 76 -4.67 14.37 -6.01
CA TYR A 76 -3.81 14.09 -7.17
C TYR A 76 -4.59 13.31 -8.23
N GLU A 77 -4.34 13.63 -9.51
CA GLU A 77 -4.89 12.94 -10.68
C GLU A 77 -3.95 13.12 -11.88
N THR A 78 -3.82 12.11 -12.75
CA THR A 78 -2.98 12.13 -13.97
C THR A 78 -3.67 11.56 -15.19
#